data_AF-A0A225VGN5-F1
#
_entry.id   AF-A0A225VGN5-F1
#
_cell.length_a   1.000
_cell.length_b   1.000
_cell.length_c   1.000
_cell.angle_alpha   90.00
_cell.angle_beta   90.00
_cell.angle_gamma   90.00
#
_symmetry.space_group_name_H-M   'P 1'
#
loop_
_entity.id
_entity.type
_entity.pdbx_description
1 polymer ?
#
loop_
_entity_poly.entity_id
_entity_poly.type
_entity_poly.pdbx_seq_one_letter_code
_entity_poly.pdbx_strand_id
1 'polypeptide(L)'
;MDNSELLIVAHETLMRTVLRVRDGEQRTTASTPDAVQAVLLLFAMTLLPILVRVRVLYTFCWVGFTVLAHVIESEAALGMATSLGLTIMMGWYSLRTLDRSTFMGILQGWFGFLSKYRPFRLLANSVDLLLHMGVPLTLAFCYLPLVRVWMTAPILLFSQLWIKLVAGGDLCLTGNDVYHIYPPRPKTFWMAVHKIELVYNFAVPTCCVLVYQAGIHEFFVRSFLTSSV
;
A
#
# COMPACT_ATOMS: atom_id res chain seq x y z
N MET A 1 -8.29 -17.12 23.70
CA MET A 1 -8.91 -15.92 23.14
C MET A 1 -9.92 -16.39 22.12
N ASP A 2 -11.20 -16.17 22.37
CA ASP A 2 -12.26 -16.53 21.45
C ASP A 2 -12.24 -15.61 20.21
N ASN A 3 -12.73 -16.10 19.07
CA ASN A 3 -12.80 -15.30 17.84
C ASN A 3 -13.64 -14.03 18.04
N SER A 4 -14.65 -14.11 18.91
CA SER A 4 -15.49 -12.97 19.31
C SER A 4 -14.69 -11.90 20.06
N GLU A 5 -13.81 -12.31 20.98
CA GLU A 5 -12.96 -11.39 21.74
C GLU A 5 -11.94 -10.68 20.84
N LEU A 6 -11.33 -11.42 19.89
CA LEU A 6 -10.41 -10.83 18.92
C LEU A 6 -11.09 -9.75 18.06
N LEU A 7 -12.32 -10.02 17.62
CA LEU A 7 -13.11 -9.08 16.82
C LEU A 7 -13.46 -7.80 17.61
N ILE A 8 -13.83 -7.95 18.89
CA ILE A 8 -14.11 -6.81 19.77
C ILE A 8 -12.86 -5.95 19.94
N VAL A 9 -11.72 -6.56 20.28
CA VAL A 9 -10.45 -5.84 20.47
C VAL A 9 -10.02 -5.13 19.18
N ALA A 10 -10.14 -5.80 18.03
CA ALA A 10 -9.82 -5.20 16.73
C ALA A 10 -10.75 -4.01 16.43
N HIS A 11 -12.05 -4.14 16.68
CA HIS A 11 -13.02 -3.07 16.48
C HIS A 11 -12.73 -1.87 17.38
N GLU A 12 -12.54 -2.09 18.69
CA GLU A 12 -12.20 -1.01 19.63
C GLU A 12 -10.90 -0.30 19.26
N THR A 13 -9.89 -1.06 18.83
CA THR A 13 -8.59 -0.51 18.40
C THR A 13 -8.75 0.37 17.18
N LEU A 14 -9.47 -0.12 16.15
CA LEU A 14 -9.78 0.68 14.96
C LEU A 14 -10.51 1.96 15.33
N MET A 15 -11.52 1.84 16.19
CA MET A 15 -12.34 2.98 16.56
C MET A 15 -11.56 4.04 17.34
N ARG A 16 -10.74 3.62 18.29
CA ARG A 16 -9.85 4.51 19.04
C ARG A 16 -8.89 5.24 18.11
N THR A 17 -8.32 4.55 17.12
CA THR A 17 -7.41 5.17 16.15
C THR A 17 -8.12 6.22 15.30
N VAL A 18 -9.31 5.91 14.76
CA VAL A 18 -10.09 6.85 13.95
C VAL A 18 -10.42 8.12 14.74
N LEU A 19 -10.89 7.97 15.99
CA LEU A 19 -11.22 9.12 16.84
C LEU A 19 -9.97 9.95 17.18
N ARG A 20 -8.85 9.30 17.50
CA ARG A 20 -7.57 9.99 17.76
C ARG A 20 -7.13 10.82 16.56
N VAL A 21 -7.18 10.25 15.35
CA VAL A 21 -6.79 10.95 14.11
C VAL A 21 -7.73 12.14 13.83
N ARG A 22 -9.03 11.95 14.05
CA ARG A 22 -10.03 13.01 13.88
C ARG A 22 -9.79 14.20 14.81
N ASP A 23 -9.56 13.93 16.09
CA ASP A 23 -9.33 14.97 17.10
C ASP A 23 -7.97 15.67 16.90
N GLY A 24 -6.98 14.95 16.35
CA GLY A 24 -5.65 15.47 16.01
C GLY A 24 -5.67 16.40 14.78
N GLU A 25 -6.41 16.06 13.73
CA GLU A 25 -6.51 16.89 12.53
C GLU A 25 -7.09 18.27 12.83
N GLN A 26 -8.12 18.34 13.67
CA GLN A 26 -8.74 19.61 14.06
C GLN A 26 -7.78 20.57 14.77
N ARG A 27 -6.63 20.07 15.24
CA ARG A 27 -5.63 20.84 15.98
C ARG A 27 -4.41 21.24 15.15
N THR A 28 -4.14 20.64 13.98
CA THR A 28 -2.86 20.88 13.27
C THR A 28 -2.89 20.63 11.76
N THR A 29 -2.38 21.60 10.99
CA THR A 29 -1.73 21.32 9.70
C THR A 29 -0.37 20.67 9.96
N ALA A 30 -0.04 19.56 9.30
CA ALA A 30 1.22 18.82 9.48
C ALA A 30 2.41 19.77 9.64
N SER A 31 3.15 19.61 10.75
CA SER A 31 4.33 20.44 10.99
C SER A 31 5.41 20.14 9.94
N THR A 32 6.09 21.16 9.43
CA THR A 32 7.20 21.04 8.48
C THR A 32 8.22 19.94 8.85
N PRO A 33 8.65 19.76 10.12
CA PRO A 33 9.58 18.68 10.46
C PRO A 33 9.01 17.28 10.26
N ASP A 34 7.73 17.05 10.56
CA ASP A 34 7.09 15.74 10.37
C ASP A 34 7.02 15.38 8.87
N ALA A 35 6.66 16.35 8.04
CA ALA A 35 6.65 16.19 6.58
C ALA A 35 8.06 15.85 6.04
N VAL A 36 9.10 16.55 6.50
CA VAL A 36 10.48 16.29 6.08
C VAL A 36 10.93 14.90 6.53
N GLN A 37 10.67 14.52 7.79
CA GLN A 37 11.02 13.20 8.32
C GLN A 37 10.35 12.08 7.52
N ALA A 38 9.06 12.23 7.21
CA ALA A 38 8.32 11.24 6.45
C ALA A 38 8.86 11.06 5.02
N VAL A 39 9.23 12.17 4.36
CA VAL A 39 9.84 12.14 3.02
C VAL A 39 11.23 11.48 3.05
N LEU A 40 12.06 11.83 4.03
CA LEU A 40 13.38 11.21 4.21
C LEU A 40 13.26 9.70 4.47
N LEU A 41 12.31 9.29 5.31
CA LEU A 41 12.02 7.90 5.59
C LEU A 41 11.58 7.14 4.34
N LEU A 42 10.71 7.75 3.52
CA LEU A 42 10.25 7.16 2.27
C LEU A 42 11.42 6.93 1.30
N PHE A 43 12.33 7.90 1.15
CA PHE A 43 13.51 7.72 0.30
C PHE A 43 14.51 6.72 0.88
N ALA A 44 14.69 6.66 2.20
CA ALA A 44 15.53 5.64 2.83
C ALA A 44 15.05 4.21 2.48
N MET A 45 13.74 4.00 2.34
CA MET A 45 13.17 2.71 1.91
C MET A 45 13.53 2.31 0.48
N THR A 46 13.88 3.26 -0.40
CA THR A 46 14.42 2.95 -1.74
C THR A 46 15.90 2.63 -1.71
N LEU A 47 16.66 3.27 -0.81
CA LEU A 47 18.11 3.14 -0.74
C LEU A 47 18.53 1.83 -0.05
N LEU A 48 17.78 1.39 0.96
CA LEU A 48 18.13 0.18 1.73
C LEU A 48 18.27 -1.08 0.84
N PRO A 49 17.34 -1.40 -0.08
CA PRO A 49 17.51 -2.53 -1.01
C PRO A 49 18.79 -2.44 -1.86
N ILE A 50 19.17 -1.23 -2.28
CA ILE A 50 20.37 -0.99 -3.09
C ILE A 50 21.62 -1.28 -2.25
N LEU A 51 21.67 -0.77 -1.01
CA LEU A 51 22.80 -0.95 -0.10
C LEU A 51 23.02 -2.42 0.25
N VAL A 52 21.93 -3.17 0.46
CA VAL A 52 21.98 -4.61 0.78
C VAL A 52 22.06 -5.47 -0.48
N ARG A 53 21.98 -4.86 -1.67
CA ARG A 53 21.97 -5.53 -3.00
C ARG A 53 20.87 -6.57 -3.15
N VAL A 54 19.70 -6.31 -2.57
CA VAL A 54 18.52 -7.17 -2.65
C VAL A 54 17.46 -6.49 -3.51
N ARG A 55 16.91 -7.24 -4.47
CA ARG A 55 15.71 -6.80 -5.20
C ARG A 55 14.48 -7.03 -4.31
N VAL A 56 13.88 -5.95 -3.84
CA VAL A 56 12.71 -5.98 -2.95
C VAL A 56 11.51 -5.42 -3.71
N LEU A 57 10.35 -6.09 -3.64
CA LEU A 57 9.14 -5.60 -4.27
C LEU A 57 8.67 -4.29 -3.63
N TYR A 58 8.05 -3.45 -4.46
CA TYR A 58 7.44 -2.18 -4.06
C TYR A 58 6.51 -2.33 -2.85
N THR A 59 5.68 -3.38 -2.82
CA THR A 59 4.79 -3.67 -1.69
C THR A 59 5.55 -3.89 -0.38
N PHE A 60 6.71 -4.54 -0.37
CA PHE A 60 7.46 -4.72 0.88
C PHE A 60 8.14 -3.44 1.35
N CYS A 61 8.63 -2.61 0.43
CA CYS A 61 9.11 -1.26 0.78
C CYS A 61 7.98 -0.46 1.45
N TRP A 62 6.75 -0.55 0.92
CA TRP A 62 5.57 0.06 1.52
C TRP A 62 5.21 -0.54 2.89
N VAL A 63 5.27 -1.87 3.07
CA VAL A 63 5.04 -2.50 4.40
C VAL A 63 6.05 -1.99 5.42
N GLY A 64 7.35 -1.99 5.08
CA GLY A 64 8.40 -1.48 5.95
C GLY A 64 8.19 -0.01 6.31
N PHE A 65 7.87 0.82 5.30
CA PHE A 65 7.53 2.22 5.51
C PHE A 65 6.31 2.41 6.43
N THR A 66 5.25 1.64 6.22
CA THR A 66 4.02 1.69 7.02
C THR A 66 4.27 1.31 8.47
N VAL A 67 5.05 0.24 8.72
CA VAL A 67 5.41 -0.17 10.08
C VAL A 67 6.22 0.93 10.76
N LEU A 68 7.24 1.48 10.08
CA LEU A 68 8.03 2.56 10.67
C LEU A 68 7.20 3.82 10.92
N ALA A 69 6.27 4.17 10.02
CA ALA A 69 5.35 5.30 10.20
C ALA A 69 4.54 5.18 11.50
N HIS A 70 4.06 3.97 11.83
CA HIS A 70 3.39 3.71 13.11
C HIS A 70 4.35 3.81 14.30
N VAL A 71 5.57 3.26 14.18
CA VAL A 71 6.57 3.28 15.26
C VAL A 71 6.98 4.70 15.63
N ILE A 72 7.13 5.58 14.64
CA ILE A 72 7.51 6.99 14.87
C ILE A 72 6.31 7.91 15.10
N GLU A 73 5.09 7.37 15.05
CA GLU A 73 3.83 8.12 15.13
C GLU A 73 3.75 9.34 14.18
N SER A 74 4.33 9.23 12.97
CA SER A 74 4.36 10.32 11.99
C SER A 74 3.07 10.37 11.18
N GLU A 75 2.29 11.44 11.35
CA GLU A 75 1.03 11.64 10.62
C GLU A 75 1.26 11.80 9.12
N ALA A 76 2.30 12.55 8.72
CA ALA A 76 2.66 12.70 7.32
C ALA A 76 3.07 11.35 6.69
N ALA A 77 3.81 10.51 7.43
CA ALA A 77 4.20 9.19 6.94
C ALA A 77 2.99 8.25 6.85
N LEU A 78 2.06 8.28 7.80
CA LEU A 78 0.83 7.50 7.76
C LEU A 78 -0.10 7.92 6.61
N GLY A 79 -0.22 9.23 6.34
CA GLY A 79 -0.93 9.74 5.17
C GLY A 79 -0.30 9.26 3.85
N MET A 80 1.03 9.34 3.73
CA MET A 80 1.73 8.80 2.55
C MET A 80 1.56 7.29 2.42
N ALA A 81 1.69 6.54 3.52
CA ALA A 81 1.51 5.09 3.55
C ALA A 81 0.08 4.70 3.13
N THR A 82 -0.92 5.48 3.52
CA THR A 82 -2.32 5.27 3.14
C THR A 82 -2.50 5.44 1.64
N SER A 83 -2.01 6.54 1.06
CA SER A 83 -2.11 6.78 -0.37
C SER A 83 -1.32 5.74 -1.18
N LEU A 84 -0.11 5.39 -0.76
CA LEU A 84 0.71 4.34 -1.40
C LEU A 84 0.00 2.97 -1.35
N GLY A 85 -0.59 2.62 -0.20
CA GLY A 85 -1.31 1.37 -0.02
C GLY A 85 -2.51 1.26 -0.97
N LEU A 86 -3.25 2.36 -1.14
CA LEU A 86 -4.36 2.42 -2.11
C LEU A 86 -3.86 2.32 -3.56
N THR A 87 -2.76 2.98 -3.92
CA THR A 87 -2.15 2.81 -5.25
C THR A 87 -1.71 1.37 -5.49
N ILE A 88 -1.07 0.73 -4.51
CA ILE A 88 -0.65 -0.67 -4.58
C ILE A 88 -1.86 -1.58 -4.78
N MET A 89 -2.92 -1.40 -3.99
CA MET A 89 -4.18 -2.13 -4.14
C MET A 89 -4.74 -1.98 -5.55
N MET A 90 -4.85 -0.74 -6.04
CA MET A 90 -5.39 -0.46 -7.38
C MET A 90 -4.53 -1.07 -8.48
N GLY A 91 -3.20 -0.93 -8.41
CA GLY A 91 -2.26 -1.54 -9.35
C GLY A 91 -2.37 -3.07 -9.37
N TRP A 92 -2.39 -3.68 -8.19
CA TRP A 92 -2.45 -5.12 -8.02
C TRP A 92 -3.75 -5.74 -8.54
N TYR A 93 -4.91 -5.15 -8.22
CA TYR A 93 -6.20 -5.64 -8.72
C TYR A 93 -6.49 -5.22 -10.16
N SER A 94 -5.86 -4.16 -10.68
CA SER A 94 -5.84 -3.88 -12.12
C SER A 94 -5.10 -4.99 -12.86
N LEU A 95 -3.95 -5.43 -12.36
CA LEU A 95 -3.22 -6.55 -12.93
C LEU A 95 -4.06 -7.84 -12.91
N ARG A 96 -4.76 -8.13 -11.80
CA ARG A 96 -5.68 -9.27 -11.71
C ARG A 96 -6.77 -9.23 -12.79
N THR A 97 -7.27 -8.03 -13.10
CA THR A 97 -8.38 -7.82 -14.05
C THR A 97 -7.90 -7.85 -15.50
N LEU A 98 -6.80 -7.16 -15.79
CA LEU A 98 -6.26 -6.99 -17.13
C LEU A 98 -5.43 -8.19 -17.60
N ASP A 99 -4.75 -8.87 -16.67
CA ASP A 99 -3.98 -10.07 -16.96
C ASP A 99 -3.92 -11.02 -15.76
N ARG A 100 -5.00 -11.79 -15.62
CA ARG A 100 -5.14 -12.80 -14.56
C ARG A 100 -4.01 -13.83 -14.55
N SER A 101 -3.41 -14.16 -15.70
CA SER A 101 -2.34 -15.16 -15.75
C SER A 101 -1.02 -14.61 -15.22
N THR A 102 -0.67 -13.37 -15.54
CA THR A 102 0.46 -12.68 -14.90
C THR A 102 0.24 -12.53 -13.40
N PHE A 103 -0.96 -12.13 -12.99
CA PHE A 103 -1.34 -12.04 -11.57
C PHE A 103 -1.13 -13.36 -10.83
N MET A 104 -1.67 -14.46 -11.35
CA MET A 104 -1.52 -15.78 -10.72
C MET A 104 -0.06 -16.25 -10.71
N GLY A 105 0.70 -15.95 -11.77
CA GLY A 105 2.13 -16.24 -11.86
C GLY A 105 2.95 -15.55 -10.77
N ILE A 106 2.64 -14.28 -10.47
CA ILE A 106 3.32 -13.54 -9.39
C ILE A 106 2.86 -14.06 -8.02
N LEU A 107 1.55 -14.21 -7.81
CA LEU A 107 0.98 -14.64 -6.54
C LEU A 107 1.48 -16.03 -6.12
N GLN A 108 1.49 -16.97 -7.05
CA GLN A 108 1.90 -18.36 -6.77
C GLN A 108 3.41 -18.55 -6.87
N GLY A 109 4.12 -17.67 -7.60
CA GLY A 109 5.58 -17.72 -7.77
C GLY A 109 6.33 -17.78 -6.45
N TRP A 110 5.85 -17.05 -5.43
CA TRP A 110 6.40 -17.06 -4.07
C TRP A 110 6.56 -18.45 -3.43
N PHE A 111 5.64 -19.37 -3.74
CA PHE A 111 5.69 -20.73 -3.21
C PHE A 111 6.26 -21.73 -4.23
N GLY A 112 6.61 -21.29 -5.45
CA GLY A 112 7.17 -22.15 -6.50
C GLY A 112 6.34 -23.41 -6.72
N PHE A 113 6.97 -24.58 -6.65
CA PHE A 113 6.28 -25.87 -6.82
C PHE A 113 5.26 -26.17 -5.71
N LEU A 114 5.41 -25.61 -4.50
CA LEU A 114 4.51 -25.84 -3.37
C LEU A 114 3.12 -25.24 -3.63
N SER A 115 3.02 -24.25 -4.51
CA SER A 115 1.75 -23.64 -4.93
C SER A 115 0.76 -24.65 -5.56
N LYS A 116 1.25 -25.82 -6.01
CA LYS A 116 0.42 -26.95 -6.48
C LYS A 116 -0.47 -27.51 -5.38
N TYR A 117 -0.04 -27.44 -4.12
CA TYR A 117 -0.80 -27.97 -3.00
C TYR A 117 -1.83 -26.95 -2.49
N ARG A 118 -3.04 -27.43 -2.24
CA ARG A 118 -4.17 -26.62 -1.73
C ARG A 118 -3.83 -25.73 -0.53
N PRO A 119 -3.14 -26.18 0.54
CA PRO A 119 -2.86 -25.33 1.69
C PRO A 119 -1.98 -24.12 1.36
N PHE A 120 -0.90 -24.30 0.58
CA PHE A 120 -0.02 -23.19 0.18
C PHE A 120 -0.72 -22.20 -0.74
N ARG A 121 -1.59 -22.69 -1.63
CA ARG A 121 -2.42 -21.81 -2.44
C ARG A 121 -3.41 -21.00 -1.61
N LEU A 122 -4.04 -21.62 -0.60
CA LEU A 122 -4.93 -20.90 0.33
C LEU A 122 -4.14 -19.86 1.13
N LEU A 123 -2.96 -20.22 1.64
CA LEU A 123 -2.09 -19.30 2.36
C LEU A 123 -1.69 -18.11 1.50
N ALA A 124 -1.25 -18.34 0.25
CA ALA A 124 -0.92 -17.28 -0.69
C ALA A 124 -2.10 -16.33 -0.92
N ASN A 125 -3.30 -16.87 -1.17
CA ASN A 125 -4.51 -16.07 -1.37
C ASN A 125 -4.91 -15.29 -0.11
N SER A 126 -4.74 -15.87 1.09
CA SER A 126 -5.06 -15.19 2.34
C SER A 126 -4.09 -14.05 2.61
N VAL A 127 -2.78 -14.27 2.40
CA VAL A 127 -1.75 -13.21 2.51
C VAL A 127 -2.01 -12.13 1.48
N ASP A 128 -2.35 -12.50 0.25
CA ASP A 128 -2.72 -11.56 -0.82
C ASP A 128 -3.89 -10.66 -0.42
N LEU A 129 -4.99 -11.26 0.03
CA LEU A 129 -6.17 -10.54 0.45
C LEU A 129 -5.86 -9.60 1.62
N LEU A 130 -5.10 -10.08 2.61
CA LEU A 130 -4.75 -9.27 3.76
C LEU A 130 -3.83 -8.10 3.35
N LEU A 131 -2.79 -8.37 2.57
CA LEU A 131 -1.74 -7.41 2.25
C LEU A 131 -2.18 -6.37 1.22
N HIS A 132 -2.88 -6.79 0.17
CA HIS A 132 -3.24 -5.92 -0.96
C HIS A 132 -4.65 -5.35 -0.86
N MET A 133 -5.49 -5.82 0.07
CA MET A 133 -6.85 -5.29 0.28
C MET A 133 -7.09 -4.92 1.75
N GLY A 134 -6.92 -5.87 2.67
CA GLY A 134 -7.21 -5.67 4.09
C GLY A 134 -6.45 -4.49 4.70
N VAL A 135 -5.12 -4.52 4.66
CA VAL A 135 -4.27 -3.47 5.23
C VAL A 135 -4.51 -2.10 4.54
N PRO A 136 -4.51 -1.97 3.20
CA PRO A 136 -4.83 -0.71 2.54
C PRO A 136 -6.19 -0.13 2.92
N LEU A 137 -7.24 -0.95 3.01
CA LEU A 137 -8.57 -0.48 3.41
C LEU A 137 -8.61 -0.07 4.88
N THR A 138 -7.92 -0.78 5.76
CA THR A 138 -7.77 -0.38 7.17
C THR A 138 -7.05 0.96 7.29
N LEU A 139 -5.94 1.15 6.55
CA LEU A 139 -5.25 2.44 6.52
C LEU A 139 -6.15 3.55 5.99
N ALA A 140 -6.89 3.30 4.91
CA ALA A 140 -7.85 4.27 4.39
C ALA A 140 -8.95 4.59 5.40
N PHE A 141 -9.47 3.59 6.12
CA PHE A 141 -10.46 3.83 7.16
C PHE A 141 -9.91 4.69 8.30
N CYS A 142 -8.68 4.44 8.75
CA CYS A 142 -8.08 5.14 9.89
C CYS A 142 -7.45 6.49 9.55
N TYR A 143 -6.81 6.62 8.38
CA TYR A 143 -5.82 7.66 8.10
C TYR A 143 -6.06 8.41 6.79
N LEU A 144 -7.17 8.17 6.07
CA LEU A 144 -7.54 9.00 4.93
C LEU A 144 -7.55 10.52 5.23
N PRO A 145 -7.99 10.97 6.43
CA PRO A 145 -7.92 12.39 6.80
C PRO A 145 -6.50 12.96 6.83
N LEU A 146 -5.46 12.13 6.88
CA LEU A 146 -4.06 12.57 6.89
C LEU A 146 -3.49 12.77 5.48
N VAL A 147 -4.19 12.29 4.45
CA VAL A 147 -3.71 12.40 3.06
C VAL A 147 -3.78 13.87 2.60
N ARG A 148 -2.71 14.34 1.94
CA ARG A 148 -2.60 15.70 1.41
C ARG A 148 -2.08 15.66 -0.02
N VAL A 149 -2.50 16.62 -0.85
CA VAL A 149 -2.09 16.67 -2.28
C VAL A 149 -0.57 16.81 -2.45
N TRP A 150 0.12 17.50 -1.55
CA TRP A 150 1.58 17.66 -1.65
C TRP A 150 2.33 16.31 -1.60
N MET A 151 1.73 15.29 -0.96
CA MET A 151 2.30 13.94 -0.84
C MET A 151 2.46 13.25 -2.19
N THR A 152 1.75 13.69 -3.24
CA THR A 152 1.90 13.18 -4.61
C THR A 152 3.35 13.30 -5.11
N ALA A 153 4.02 14.42 -4.86
CA ALA A 153 5.36 14.67 -5.36
C ALA A 153 6.41 13.67 -4.82
N PRO A 154 6.56 13.49 -3.48
CA PRO A 154 7.49 12.51 -2.95
C PRO A 154 7.11 11.06 -3.31
N ILE A 155 5.81 10.73 -3.39
CA ILE A 155 5.34 9.39 -3.81
C ILE A 155 5.75 9.08 -5.26
N LEU A 156 5.56 10.02 -6.19
CA LEU A 156 5.98 9.86 -7.57
C LEU A 156 7.49 9.73 -7.69
N LEU A 157 8.25 10.56 -6.98
CA LEU A 157 9.70 10.49 -6.99
C LEU A 157 10.18 9.15 -6.41
N PHE A 158 9.58 8.68 -5.32
CA PHE A 158 9.85 7.39 -4.71
C PHE A 158 9.61 6.24 -5.69
N SER A 159 8.46 6.22 -6.38
CA SER A 159 8.14 5.20 -7.41
C SER A 159 9.18 5.21 -8.54
N GLN A 160 9.53 6.38 -9.07
CA GLN A 160 10.54 6.50 -10.12
C GLN A 160 11.93 6.03 -9.67
N LEU A 161 12.35 6.41 -8.46
CA LEU A 161 13.63 5.98 -7.89
C LEU A 161 13.66 4.48 -7.67
N TRP A 162 12.59 3.90 -7.12
CA TRP A 162 12.49 2.46 -6.92
C TRP A 162 12.57 1.70 -8.25
N ILE A 163 11.82 2.12 -9.28
CA ILE A 163 11.87 1.48 -10.60
C ILE A 163 13.28 1.56 -11.21
N LYS A 164 13.89 2.75 -11.16
CA LYS A 164 15.19 2.97 -11.78
C LYS A 164 16.33 2.24 -11.05
N LEU A 165 16.30 2.24 -9.72
CA LEU A 165 17.43 1.80 -8.90
C LEU A 165 17.28 0.39 -8.34
N VAL A 166 16.05 -0.05 -8.04
CA VAL A 166 15.76 -1.35 -7.40
C VAL A 166 15.24 -2.36 -8.44
N ALA A 167 14.31 -1.94 -9.31
CA ALA A 167 13.74 -2.82 -10.33
C ALA A 167 14.62 -2.99 -11.58
N GLY A 168 15.67 -2.17 -11.74
CA GLY A 168 16.61 -2.27 -12.88
C GLY A 168 16.16 -1.52 -14.13
N GLY A 169 15.27 -0.53 -13.99
CA GLY A 169 14.88 0.39 -15.05
C GLY A 169 13.55 0.06 -15.75
N ASP A 170 12.99 -1.11 -15.52
CA ASP A 170 11.61 -1.43 -15.85
C ASP A 170 10.98 -2.34 -14.77
N LEU A 171 9.66 -2.50 -14.81
CA LEU A 171 8.94 -3.43 -13.93
C LEU A 171 9.08 -4.90 -14.36
N CYS A 172 9.90 -5.19 -15.37
CA CYS A 172 10.05 -6.54 -15.86
C CYS A 172 10.73 -7.38 -14.79
N LEU A 173 10.06 -8.44 -14.35
CA LEU A 173 10.57 -9.34 -13.31
C LEU A 173 11.73 -10.23 -13.80
N THR A 174 12.30 -9.95 -14.98
CA THR A 174 13.49 -10.64 -15.51
C THR A 174 14.65 -10.56 -14.51
N GLY A 175 15.10 -11.73 -14.08
CA GLY A 175 16.15 -11.86 -13.06
C GLY A 175 15.64 -11.87 -11.62
N ASN A 176 14.33 -11.97 -11.39
CA ASN A 176 13.79 -12.44 -10.12
C ASN A 176 13.30 -13.88 -10.30
N ASP A 177 14.14 -14.84 -9.91
CA ASP A 177 13.90 -16.28 -10.08
C ASP A 177 12.66 -16.78 -9.32
N VAL A 178 12.10 -15.96 -8.43
CA VAL A 178 10.86 -16.25 -7.71
C VAL A 178 9.64 -16.20 -8.64
N TYR A 179 9.67 -15.41 -9.72
CA TYR A 179 8.51 -15.21 -10.59
C TYR A 179 8.66 -15.88 -11.94
N HIS A 180 7.89 -16.95 -12.13
CA HIS A 180 7.80 -17.65 -13.40
C HIS A 180 6.48 -17.29 -14.11
N ILE A 181 6.52 -16.24 -14.93
CA ILE A 181 5.39 -15.86 -15.79
C ILE A 181 5.56 -16.56 -17.13
N TYR A 182 4.67 -17.50 -17.45
CA TYR A 182 4.67 -18.23 -18.71
C TYR A 182 3.34 -18.06 -19.46
N PRO A 183 3.33 -17.61 -20.72
CA PRO A 183 4.50 -17.13 -21.48
C PRO A 183 5.05 -15.80 -20.92
N PRO A 184 6.34 -15.49 -21.12
CA PRO A 184 6.92 -14.23 -20.67
C PRO A 184 6.19 -13.04 -21.31
N ARG A 185 6.03 -11.94 -20.57
CA ARG A 185 5.35 -10.75 -21.08
C ARG A 185 6.29 -9.84 -21.87
N PRO A 186 5.82 -9.28 -22.99
CA PRO A 186 6.64 -8.39 -23.81
C PRO A 186 6.96 -7.11 -23.05
N LYS A 187 8.05 -6.41 -23.42
CA LYS A 187 8.45 -5.16 -22.78
C LYS A 187 7.36 -4.08 -22.79
N THR A 188 6.53 -4.04 -23.83
CA THR A 188 5.38 -3.13 -23.95
C THR A 188 4.36 -3.30 -22.83
N PHE A 189 4.17 -4.53 -22.34
CA PHE A 189 3.32 -4.81 -21.18
C PHE A 189 3.87 -4.11 -19.93
N TRP A 190 5.15 -4.31 -19.62
CA TRP A 190 5.77 -3.73 -18.42
C TRP A 190 5.85 -2.20 -18.47
N MET A 191 6.04 -1.61 -19.66
CA MET A 191 5.91 -0.17 -19.85
C MET A 191 4.48 0.34 -19.61
N ALA A 192 3.46 -0.42 -19.99
CA ALA A 192 2.07 -0.07 -19.71
C ALA A 192 1.76 -0.14 -18.21
N VAL A 193 2.21 -1.20 -17.53
CA VAL A 193 2.08 -1.33 -16.06
C VAL A 193 2.74 -0.15 -15.36
N HIS A 194 3.94 0.24 -15.77
CA HIS A 194 4.64 1.41 -15.22
C HIS A 194 3.83 2.70 -15.41
N LYS A 195 3.30 2.96 -16.60
CA LYS A 195 2.46 4.13 -16.85
C LYS A 195 1.20 4.13 -15.99
N ILE A 196 0.54 2.98 -15.84
CA ILE A 196 -0.65 2.83 -14.99
C ILE A 196 -0.30 3.14 -13.52
N GLU A 197 0.83 2.61 -13.02
CA GLU A 197 1.31 2.90 -11.66
C GLU A 197 1.53 4.39 -11.44
N LEU A 198 2.14 5.10 -12.40
CA LEU A 198 2.33 6.55 -12.31
C LEU A 198 1.03 7.32 -12.31
N VAL A 199 0.06 6.92 -13.13
CA VAL A 199 -1.28 7.51 -13.14
C VAL A 199 -1.95 7.32 -11.79
N TYR A 200 -1.85 6.13 -11.18
CA TYR A 200 -2.39 5.90 -9.84
C TYR A 200 -1.67 6.70 -8.76
N ASN A 201 -0.33 6.72 -8.76
CA ASN A 201 0.44 7.52 -7.80
C ASN A 201 0.16 9.02 -7.92
N PHE A 202 -0.24 9.51 -9.09
CA PHE A 202 -0.69 10.88 -9.28
C PHE A 202 -2.14 11.10 -8.82
N ALA A 203 -3.07 10.24 -9.26
CA ALA A 203 -4.50 10.44 -9.06
C ALA A 203 -5.00 10.08 -7.66
N VAL A 204 -4.49 9.00 -7.06
CA VAL A 204 -4.97 8.47 -5.77
C VAL A 204 -4.89 9.51 -4.64
N PRO A 205 -3.78 10.23 -4.40
CA PRO A 205 -3.74 11.24 -3.35
C PRO A 205 -4.82 12.33 -3.53
N THR A 206 -5.03 12.80 -4.77
CA THR A 206 -6.06 13.79 -5.07
C THR A 206 -7.46 13.23 -4.84
N CYS A 207 -7.73 12.01 -5.31
CA CYS A 207 -9.01 11.34 -5.07
C CYS A 207 -9.26 11.12 -3.57
N CYS A 208 -8.25 10.76 -2.77
CA CYS A 208 -8.39 10.62 -1.32
C CYS A 208 -8.85 11.93 -0.67
N VAL A 209 -8.21 13.04 -1.04
CA VAL A 209 -8.58 14.37 -0.53
C VAL A 209 -10.00 14.74 -0.94
N LEU A 210 -10.39 14.50 -2.20
CA LEU A 210 -11.75 14.78 -2.68
C LEU A 210 -12.81 13.92 -1.98
N VAL A 211 -12.55 12.62 -1.80
CA VAL A 211 -13.44 11.69 -1.09
C VAL A 211 -13.63 12.13 0.36
N TYR A 212 -12.55 12.56 1.01
CA TYR A 212 -12.62 13.09 2.37
C TYR A 212 -13.43 14.39 2.44
N GLN A 213 -13.13 15.37 1.58
CA GLN A 213 -13.83 16.66 1.51
C GLN A 213 -15.31 16.52 1.16
N ALA A 214 -15.68 15.51 0.37
CA ALA A 214 -17.07 15.19 0.05
C ALA A 214 -17.84 14.55 1.22
N GLY A 215 -17.19 14.31 2.37
CA GLY A 215 -17.80 13.69 3.55
C GLY A 215 -18.08 12.19 3.42
N ILE A 216 -17.59 11.55 2.35
CA ILE A 216 -17.82 10.11 2.09
C ILE A 216 -17.14 9.26 3.18
N HIS A 217 -15.92 9.62 3.56
CA HIS A 217 -15.21 8.93 4.64
C HIS A 217 -15.93 9.07 5.98
N GLU A 218 -16.39 10.28 6.32
CA GLU A 218 -17.19 10.49 7.54
C GLU A 218 -18.48 9.68 7.53
N PHE A 219 -19.15 9.56 6.38
CA PHE A 219 -20.34 8.74 6.23
C PHE A 219 -20.05 7.28 6.59
N PHE A 220 -18.99 6.69 6.02
CA PHE A 220 -18.59 5.32 6.36
C PHE A 220 -18.23 5.17 7.84
N VAL A 221 -17.40 6.06 8.38
CA VAL A 221 -17.01 6.03 9.81
C VAL A 221 -18.25 6.08 10.70
N ARG A 222 -19.21 6.97 10.41
CA ARG A 222 -20.48 7.06 11.16
C ARG A 222 -21.31 5.79 11.01
N SER A 223 -21.47 5.23 9.82
CA SER A 223 -22.22 3.98 9.63
C SER A 223 -21.63 2.83 10.45
N PHE A 224 -20.31 2.70 10.49
CA PHE A 224 -19.63 1.70 11.31
C PHE A 224 -19.74 1.98 12.81
N LEU A 225 -19.73 3.25 13.22
CA LEU A 225 -19.93 3.70 14.61
C LEU A 225 -21.36 3.51 15.13
N THR A 226 -22.35 3.72 14.27
CA THR A 226 -23.76 3.67 14.67
C THR A 226 -24.28 2.23 14.68
N SER A 227 -23.64 1.34 13.91
CA SER A 227 -23.93 -0.10 13.91
C SER A 227 -23.51 -0.83 15.20
N SER A 228 -22.79 -0.16 16.11
CA SER A 228 -22.28 -0.72 17.37
C SER A 228 -23.06 -0.29 18.62
N VAL A 229 -24.25 0.30 18.47
CA VAL A 229 -25.19 0.62 19.56
C VAL A 229 -26.46 -0.20 19.43
#